data_AF-A0A953XKC0-F1
#
_entry.id   AF-A0A953XKC0-F1
#
_cell.length_a   1.000
_cell.length_b   1.000
_cell.length_c   1.000
_cell.angle_alpha   90.00
_cell.angle_beta   90.00
_cell.angle_gamma   90.00
#
_symmetry.space_group_name_H-M   'P 1'
#
loop_
_entity.id
_entity.type
_entity.pdbx_description
1 polymer ?
#
loop_
_entity_poly.entity_id
_entity_poly.type
_entity_poly.pdbx_seq_one_letter_code
_entity_poly.pdbx_strand_id
1 'polypeptide(L)' 'WISAYDINAGGSFEAREKLYPKVFDRNTTCFFYHEPEYPVGHLVRDKSKYRAVPVEAGS' A
#
# COMPACT_ATOMS: atom_id res chain seq x y z
N TRP A 1 -1.09 -9.21 3.54
CA TRP A 1 -0.65 -10.36 2.72
C TRP A 1 0.86 -10.50 2.85
N ILE A 2 1.48 -11.62 2.54
CA ILE A 2 2.95 -11.73 2.52
C ILE A 2 3.29 -12.24 1.12
N SER A 3 4.31 -11.66 0.48
CA SER A 3 4.71 -12.15 -0.84
C SER A 3 5.44 -13.47 -0.66
N ALA A 4 5.11 -14.49 -1.47
CA ALA A 4 5.86 -15.74 -1.48
C ALA A 4 7.33 -15.53 -1.91
N TYR A 5 7.62 -14.39 -2.56
CA TYR A 5 8.95 -14.00 -3.00
C TYR A 5 9.69 -13.09 -2.01
N ASP A 6 9.10 -12.78 -0.84
CA ASP A 6 9.80 -12.03 0.21
C ASP A 6 10.94 -12.89 0.79
N ILE A 7 12.20 -12.49 0.55
CA ILE A 7 13.40 -13.15 1.14
C ILE A 7 13.29 -13.20 2.67
N ASN A 8 12.70 -12.17 3.29
CA ASN A 8 12.35 -12.13 4.71
C ASN A 8 10.89 -11.69 4.88
N ALA A 9 9.97 -12.64 4.73
CA ALA A 9 8.53 -12.46 4.91
C ALA A 9 8.14 -11.75 6.23
N GLY A 10 8.76 -12.15 7.35
CA GLY A 10 8.49 -11.56 8.67
C GLY A 10 8.92 -10.10 8.73
N GLY A 11 10.13 -9.79 8.25
CA GLY A 11 10.64 -8.43 8.15
C GLY A 11 9.80 -7.53 7.25
N SER A 12 9.37 -8.05 6.08
CA SER A 12 8.46 -7.32 5.18
C SER A 12 7.12 -7.03 5.84
N PHE A 13 6.58 -7.99 6.61
CA PHE A 13 5.35 -7.79 7.38
C PHE A 13 5.52 -6.67 8.42
N GLU A 14 6.56 -6.74 9.26
CA GLU A 14 6.82 -5.72 10.29
C GLU A 14 7.08 -4.33 9.70
N ALA A 15 7.82 -4.25 8.60
CA ALA A 15 8.09 -2.99 7.92
C ALA A 15 6.79 -2.36 7.40
N ARG A 16 5.89 -3.18 6.84
CA ARG A 16 4.58 -2.72 6.38
C ARG A 16 3.72 -2.19 7.52
N GLU A 17 3.62 -2.92 8.63
CA GLU A 17 2.81 -2.49 9.78
C GLU A 17 3.27 -1.14 10.34
N LYS A 18 4.56 -0.79 10.19
CA LYS A 18 5.12 0.51 10.58
C LYS A 18 4.94 1.60 9.52
N LEU A 19 4.98 1.25 8.24
CA LEU A 19 4.98 2.19 7.12
C LEU A 19 3.57 2.61 6.71
N TYR A 20 2.66 1.66 6.56
CA TYR A 20 1.34 1.90 5.98
C TYR A 20 0.47 2.89 6.77
N PRO A 21 0.47 2.89 8.12
CA PRO A 21 -0.22 3.92 8.88
C PRO A 21 0.28 5.33 8.53
N LYS A 22 1.61 5.52 8.43
CA LYS A 22 2.21 6.83 8.14
C LYS A 22 1.85 7.33 6.74
N VAL A 23 1.79 6.43 5.76
CA VAL A 23 1.41 6.74 4.37
C VAL A 23 -0.08 7.12 4.31
N PHE A 24 -0.93 6.34 4.99
CA PHE A 24 -2.36 6.60 5.09
C PHE A 24 -2.65 7.94 5.79
N ASP A 25 -2.08 8.18 6.97
CA ASP A 25 -2.31 9.39 7.77
C ASP A 25 -1.88 10.66 7.03
N ARG A 26 -0.87 10.57 6.17
CA ARG A 26 -0.38 11.68 5.34
C ARG A 26 -1.15 11.84 4.02
N ASN A 27 -2.12 10.97 3.74
CA ASN A 27 -2.78 10.87 2.44
C ASN A 27 -1.79 10.89 1.26
N THR A 28 -0.68 10.16 1.40
CA THR A 28 0.42 10.22 0.42
C THR A 28 0.04 9.50 -0.88
N THR A 29 0.31 10.13 -2.02
CA THR A 29 0.25 9.47 -3.33
C THR A 29 1.44 8.52 -3.46
N CYS A 30 1.17 7.26 -3.81
CA CYS A 30 2.17 6.22 -3.93
C CYS A 30 2.23 5.66 -5.34
N PHE A 31 3.43 5.20 -5.72
CA PHE A 31 3.63 4.34 -6.88
C PHE A 31 3.53 2.87 -6.45
N PHE A 32 2.61 2.11 -7.04
CA PHE A 32 2.38 0.70 -6.72
C PHE A 32 2.89 -0.19 -7.85
N TYR A 33 4.12 -0.71 -7.71
CA TYR A 33 4.79 -1.48 -8.74
C TYR A 33 4.05 -2.76 -9.18
N HIS A 34 3.25 -3.36 -8.30
CA HIS A 34 2.51 -4.60 -8.58
C HIS A 34 1.04 -4.37 -8.97
N GLU A 35 0.60 -3.12 -9.14
CA GLU A 35 -0.76 -2.78 -9.56
C GLU A 35 -0.71 -2.16 -10.97
N PRO A 36 -0.57 -2.95 -12.05
CA PRO A 36 -0.33 -2.43 -13.40
C PRO A 36 -1.52 -1.66 -13.97
N GLU A 37 -2.74 -1.93 -13.48
CA GLU A 37 -3.96 -1.24 -13.90
C GLU A 37 -4.04 0.20 -13.36
N TYR A 38 -3.38 0.46 -12.22
CA TYR A 38 -3.32 1.77 -11.58
C TYR A 38 -1.96 1.95 -10.87
N PRO A 39 -0.91 2.32 -11.62
CA PRO A 39 0.44 2.39 -11.07
C PRO A 39 0.60 3.51 -10.02
N VAL A 40 -0.35 4.46 -9.97
CA VAL A 40 -0.36 5.57 -9.01
C VAL A 40 -1.68 5.56 -8.24
N GLY A 41 -1.61 5.63 -6.92
CA GLY A 41 -2.77 5.51 -6.05
C GLY A 41 -2.57 6.05 -4.65
N HIS A 42 -3.56 5.81 -3.79
CA HIS A 42 -3.51 6.06 -2.36
C HIS A 42 -3.70 4.77 -1.57
N LEU A 43 -3.20 4.74 -0.32
CA LEU A 43 -3.65 3.75 0.63
C LEU A 43 -4.96 4.19 1.26
N VAL A 44 -5.92 3.28 1.35
CA VAL A 44 -7.13 3.42 2.16
C VAL A 44 -7.18 2.34 3.21
N ARG A 45 -7.89 2.60 4.31
CA ARG A 45 -8.10 1.63 5.39
C ARG A 45 -9.49 1.02 5.27
N ASP A 46 -9.54 -0.29 5.05
CA ASP A 46 -10.75 -1.09 5.11
C ASP A 46 -10.71 -1.97 6.38
N LYS A 47 -11.56 -1.62 7.36
CA LYS A 47 -11.54 -2.19 8.71
C LYS A 47 -10.14 -2.07 9.35
N SER A 48 -9.48 -3.21 9.56
CA SER A 48 -8.13 -3.27 10.14
C SER A 48 -7.01 -3.41 9.09
N LYS A 49 -7.34 -3.43 7.80
CA LYS A 49 -6.38 -3.66 6.71
C LYS A 49 -6.24 -2.43 5.83
N TYR A 50 -5.06 -2.28 5.23
CA TYR A 50 -4.81 -1.26 4.21
C TYR A 50 -4.89 -1.89 2.82
N ARG A 51 -5.43 -1.15 1.86
CA ARG A 51 -5.45 -1.52 0.43
C ARG A 51 -5.12 -0.30 -0.43
N ALA A 52 -4.56 -0.54 -1.61
CA ALA A 52 -4.35 0.49 -2.61
C ALA A 52 -5.66 0.80 -3.34
N VAL A 53 -5.84 2.05 -3.77
CA VAL A 53 -6.89 2.48 -4.69
C VAL A 53 -6.29 3.44 -5.71
N PRO A 54 -6.78 3.47 -6.96
CA PRO A 54 -6.34 4.43 -7.96
C PRO A 54 -6.56 5.88 -7.47
N VAL A 55 -5.67 6.79 -7.87
CA VAL A 55 -6.00 8.23 -7.83
C VAL A 55 -7.06 8.45 -8.91
N GLU A 56 -8.23 8.98 -8.55
CA GLU A 56 -9.19 9.40 -9.57
C GLU A 56 -8.54 10.51 -10.41
N ALA A 57 -8.47 10.28 -11.73
CA ALA A 57 -8.11 11.35 -12.65
C ALA A 57 -9.18 12.44 -12.47
N GLY A 58 -8.74 13.63 -12.05
CA GLY A 58 -9.63 14.69 -11.57
C GLY A 58 -10.87 14.89 -12.44
N SER A 59 -12.03 14.95 -11.77
CA SER A 59 -13.28 15.52 -12.27
C SER A 59 -13.14 17.00 -12.62
#